data_AF-A0A2E0VGN1-F1
#
_entry.id   AF-A0A2E0VGN1-F1
#
_cell.length_a   1.000
_cell.length_b   1.000
_cell.length_c   1.000
_cell.angle_alpha   90.00
_cell.angle_beta   90.00
_cell.angle_gamma   90.00
#
_symmetry.space_group_name_H-M   'P 1'
#
loop_
_entity.id
_entity.type
_entity.pdbx_description
1 polymer ?
#
loop_
_entity_poly.entity_id
_entity_poly.type
_entity_poly.pdbx_seq_one_letter_code
_entity_poly.pdbx_strand_id
1 'polypeptide(L)'
;MSLYRGFIRPALHRLKRFRNFIRDLLVVIVRGWDLRLITSCDMKIYRLPRTTEFWHPVGIVIGGKSKIGEHCIIRQNVTIGQVRERYPVIGDRVEVGAGAIILGGITIGDDAVIGAGAVVTRDVPPGHLYLSKHEPLVRAIGEFSLEP
;
A
#
# COMPACT_ATOMS: atom_id res chain seq x y z
N MET A 1 -42.06 -14.90 -17.67
CA MET A 1 -40.58 -14.83 -17.58
C MET A 1 -39.88 -13.98 -18.65
N SER A 2 -40.55 -13.52 -19.72
CA SER A 2 -39.94 -12.75 -20.83
C SER A 2 -39.69 -11.25 -20.48
N LEU A 3 -40.65 -10.57 -19.86
CA LEU A 3 -40.59 -9.14 -19.53
C LEU A 3 -39.47 -8.78 -18.53
N TYR A 4 -39.21 -9.67 -17.56
CA TYR A 4 -38.18 -9.47 -16.54
C TYR A 4 -36.76 -9.51 -17.10
N ARG A 5 -36.50 -10.40 -18.07
CA ARG A 5 -35.19 -10.52 -18.74
C ARG A 5 -34.97 -9.42 -19.77
N GLY A 6 -36.01 -9.00 -20.51
CA GLY A 6 -35.90 -8.04 -21.61
C GLY A 6 -35.78 -6.56 -21.19
N PHE A 7 -36.52 -6.13 -20.17
CA PHE A 7 -36.64 -4.70 -19.83
C PHE A 7 -36.21 -4.38 -18.40
N ILE A 8 -36.64 -5.21 -17.44
CA ILE A 8 -36.46 -4.92 -16.01
C ILE A 8 -35.00 -5.14 -15.57
N ARG A 9 -34.33 -6.22 -16.03
CA ARG A 9 -32.91 -6.49 -15.73
C ARG A 9 -31.95 -5.41 -16.25
N PRO A 10 -32.02 -4.96 -17.52
CA PRO A 10 -31.18 -3.88 -18.03
C PRO A 10 -31.42 -2.56 -17.31
N ALA A 11 -32.68 -2.23 -17.00
CA ALA A 11 -33.04 -1.03 -16.25
C ALA A 11 -32.50 -1.08 -14.81
N LEU A 12 -32.64 -2.21 -14.10
CA LEU A 12 -32.05 -2.43 -12.77
C LEU A 12 -30.51 -2.37 -12.80
N HIS A 13 -29.87 -2.88 -13.85
CA HIS A 13 -28.43 -2.79 -14.01
C HIS A 13 -27.97 -1.35 -14.24
N ARG A 14 -28.67 -0.57 -15.09
CA ARG A 14 -28.41 0.88 -15.26
C ARG A 14 -28.63 1.65 -13.96
N LEU A 15 -29.69 1.35 -13.22
CA LEU A 15 -29.98 1.99 -11.93
C LEU A 15 -28.93 1.65 -10.88
N LYS A 16 -28.47 0.38 -10.80
CA LYS A 16 -27.37 -0.03 -9.91
C LYS A 16 -26.05 0.63 -10.30
N ARG A 17 -25.73 0.72 -11.60
CA ARG A 17 -24.54 1.42 -12.10
C ARG A 17 -24.59 2.91 -11.75
N PHE A 18 -25.73 3.55 -11.94
CA PHE A 18 -25.93 4.96 -11.56
C PHE A 18 -25.81 5.16 -10.05
N ARG A 19 -26.42 4.30 -9.24
CA ARG A 19 -26.26 4.32 -7.78
C ARG A 19 -24.79 4.17 -7.35
N ASN A 20 -24.06 3.23 -7.95
CA ASN A 20 -22.64 3.03 -7.64
C ASN A 20 -21.81 4.25 -8.07
N PHE A 21 -22.10 4.84 -9.23
CA PHE A 21 -21.49 6.09 -9.68
C PHE A 21 -21.73 7.23 -8.69
N ILE A 22 -22.97 7.43 -8.22
CA ILE A 22 -23.30 8.46 -7.22
C ILE A 22 -22.60 8.16 -5.89
N ARG A 23 -22.55 6.90 -5.45
CA ARG A 23 -21.79 6.50 -4.25
C ARG A 23 -20.31 6.85 -4.40
N ASP A 24 -19.70 6.51 -5.53
CA ASP A 24 -18.27 6.74 -5.77
C ASP A 24 -17.98 8.25 -5.87
N LEU A 25 -18.87 9.02 -6.51
CA LEU A 25 -18.81 10.47 -6.56
C LEU A 25 -18.95 11.10 -5.16
N LEU A 26 -19.89 10.63 -4.34
CA LEU A 26 -20.05 11.07 -2.95
C LEU A 26 -18.82 10.70 -2.11
N VAL A 27 -18.22 9.54 -2.34
CA VAL A 27 -16.95 9.17 -1.69
C VAL A 27 -15.85 10.15 -2.11
N VAL A 28 -15.75 10.54 -3.38
CA VAL A 28 -14.76 11.53 -3.83
C VAL A 28 -15.03 12.92 -3.25
N ILE A 29 -16.29 13.33 -3.09
CA ILE A 29 -16.65 14.64 -2.54
C ILE A 29 -16.42 14.68 -1.02
N VAL A 30 -16.87 13.64 -0.29
CA VAL A 30 -16.71 13.52 1.17
C VAL A 30 -15.24 13.25 1.52
N ARG A 31 -14.54 12.45 0.73
CA ARG A 31 -13.08 12.27 0.80
C ARG A 31 -12.32 13.33 0.01
N GLY A 32 -12.97 14.36 -0.51
CA GLY A 32 -12.33 15.54 -1.12
C GLY A 32 -11.43 16.26 -0.12
N TRP A 33 -11.79 16.12 1.16
CA TRP A 33 -11.06 16.58 2.33
C TRP A 33 -10.06 15.54 2.87
N ASP A 34 -9.98 14.37 2.24
CA ASP A 34 -9.01 13.33 2.58
C ASP A 34 -7.67 13.77 2.00
N LEU A 35 -6.69 13.97 2.88
CA LEU A 35 -5.31 14.31 2.53
C LEU A 35 -4.79 13.45 1.37
N ARG A 36 -5.27 12.20 1.26
CA ARG A 36 -5.00 11.27 0.14
C ARG A 36 -5.15 11.87 -1.26
N LEU A 37 -6.15 12.72 -1.52
CA LEU A 37 -6.35 13.29 -2.86
C LEU A 37 -5.38 14.44 -3.18
N ILE A 38 -4.85 15.09 -2.15
CA ILE A 38 -3.96 16.25 -2.28
C ILE A 38 -2.49 15.83 -2.19
N THR A 39 -2.16 14.97 -1.23
CA THR A 39 -0.79 14.53 -0.96
C THR A 39 -0.43 13.25 -1.71
N SER A 40 -1.41 12.54 -2.26
CA SER A 40 -1.24 11.18 -2.78
C SER A 40 -0.66 10.21 -1.74
N CYS A 41 -0.77 10.52 -0.44
CA CYS A 41 -0.28 9.68 0.64
C CYS A 41 -1.45 9.07 1.43
N ASP A 42 -1.35 7.80 1.79
CA ASP A 42 -2.28 7.16 2.73
C ASP A 42 -1.53 6.71 3.98
N MET A 43 -1.56 7.54 5.03
CA MET A 43 -0.89 7.24 6.29
C MET A 43 -1.63 7.87 7.47
N LYS A 44 -1.58 7.21 8.64
CA LYS A 44 -2.13 7.75 9.89
C LYS A 44 -1.07 8.61 10.58
N ILE A 45 -1.03 9.89 10.20
CA ILE A 45 -0.01 10.86 10.65
C ILE A 45 0.19 10.86 12.18
N TYR A 46 -0.89 10.76 12.97
CA TYR A 46 -0.83 10.77 14.43
C TYR A 46 -0.09 9.57 15.06
N ARG A 47 0.20 8.52 14.28
CA ARG A 47 0.91 7.32 14.74
C ARG A 47 2.39 7.31 14.33
N LEU A 48 2.83 8.33 13.59
CA LEU A 48 4.19 8.42 13.08
C LEU A 48 5.06 9.24 14.04
N PRO A 49 6.32 8.84 14.28
CA PRO A 49 7.25 9.64 15.07
C PRO A 49 7.49 10.99 14.42
N ARG A 50 7.55 12.06 15.23
CA ARG A 50 7.86 13.43 14.75
C ARG A 50 9.28 13.57 14.24
N THR A 51 10.16 12.64 14.62
CA THR A 51 11.57 12.57 14.23
C THR A 51 11.78 11.88 12.88
N THR A 52 10.75 11.24 12.31
CA THR A 52 10.83 10.60 10.99
C THR A 52 10.62 11.63 9.89
N GLU A 53 11.51 11.60 8.90
CA GLU A 53 11.47 12.50 7.75
C GLU A 53 10.84 11.83 6.54
N PHE A 54 9.98 12.57 5.83
CA PHE A 54 9.35 12.14 4.59
C PHE A 54 9.88 12.96 3.43
N TRP A 55 10.74 12.34 2.63
CA TRP A 55 11.41 12.99 1.50
C TRP A 55 10.55 12.81 0.25
N HIS A 56 10.13 13.93 -0.36
CA HIS A 56 9.22 13.94 -1.50
C HIS A 56 7.99 13.05 -1.25
N PRO A 57 7.14 13.33 -0.26
CA PRO A 57 6.22 12.36 0.36
C PRO A 57 5.17 11.73 -0.57
N VAL A 58 5.07 12.21 -1.81
CA VAL A 58 4.11 11.79 -2.82
C VAL A 58 4.11 10.26 -2.98
N GLY A 59 2.91 9.67 -2.89
CA GLY A 59 2.72 8.24 -3.13
C GLY A 59 3.07 7.33 -1.95
N ILE A 60 3.41 7.87 -0.77
CA ILE A 60 3.71 7.04 0.40
C ILE A 60 2.43 6.44 0.98
N VAL A 61 2.43 5.12 1.18
CA VAL A 61 1.33 4.36 1.77
C VAL A 61 1.83 3.62 3.01
N ILE A 62 1.25 3.89 4.18
CA ILE A 62 1.61 3.25 5.45
C ILE A 62 0.36 2.66 6.10
N GLY A 63 0.35 1.33 6.21
CA GLY A 63 -0.72 0.57 6.84
C GLY A 63 -1.01 1.05 8.26
N GLY A 64 -2.29 1.16 8.60
CA GLY A 64 -2.70 1.85 9.83
C GLY A 64 -2.28 1.23 11.17
N LYS A 65 -1.76 0.00 11.17
CA LYS A 65 -1.18 -0.66 12.36
C LYS A 65 0.33 -0.94 12.23
N SER A 66 0.97 -0.49 11.15
CA SER A 66 2.42 -0.55 11.01
C SER A 66 3.07 0.30 12.10
N LYS A 67 4.22 -0.15 12.60
CA LYS A 67 5.03 0.59 13.58
C LYS A 67 6.26 1.12 12.89
N ILE A 68 6.61 2.38 13.17
CA ILE A 68 7.81 3.03 12.63
C ILE A 68 8.56 3.64 13.81
N GLY A 69 9.86 3.36 13.89
CA GLY A 69 10.77 3.90 14.87
C GLY A 69 11.22 5.33 14.56
N GLU A 70 12.05 5.87 15.43
CA GLU A 70 12.50 7.26 15.37
C GLU A 70 13.58 7.49 14.31
N HIS A 71 13.71 8.74 13.86
CA HIS A 71 14.78 9.17 12.94
C HIS A 71 14.85 8.39 11.62
N CYS A 72 13.74 7.82 11.15
CA CYS A 72 13.69 7.15 9.86
C CYS A 72 13.64 8.17 8.70
N ILE A 73 14.11 7.75 7.53
CA ILE A 73 13.96 8.50 6.27
C ILE A 73 13.10 7.67 5.33
N ILE A 74 11.91 8.16 4.99
CA ILE A 74 10.99 7.51 4.06
C ILE A 74 10.88 8.34 2.78
N ARG A 75 11.31 7.78 1.65
CA ARG A 75 11.29 8.45 0.34
C ARG A 75 9.96 8.25 -0.40
N GLN A 76 9.80 8.92 -1.54
CA GLN A 76 8.58 8.89 -2.35
C GLN A 76 8.14 7.47 -2.73
N ASN A 77 6.83 7.29 -2.92
CA ASN A 77 6.22 6.08 -3.46
C ASN A 77 6.47 4.79 -2.65
N VAL A 78 6.90 4.92 -1.39
CA VAL A 78 7.11 3.79 -0.48
C VAL A 78 5.78 3.20 -0.03
N THR A 79 5.68 1.87 0.00
CA THR A 79 4.52 1.16 0.55
C THR A 79 4.94 0.30 1.75
N ILE A 80 4.31 0.51 2.90
CA ILE A 80 4.47 -0.30 4.12
C ILE A 80 3.10 -0.95 4.40
N GLY A 81 2.89 -2.14 3.85
CA GLY A 81 1.59 -2.78 3.73
C GLY A 81 1.44 -4.05 4.56
N GLN A 82 0.19 -4.38 4.93
CA GLN A 82 -0.12 -5.63 5.62
C GLN A 82 -0.23 -6.83 4.68
N VAL A 83 0.07 -8.02 5.20
CA VAL A 83 -0.24 -9.31 4.56
C VAL A 83 -0.88 -10.22 5.61
N ARG A 84 -2.08 -10.74 5.32
CA ARG A 84 -2.85 -11.61 6.23
C ARG A 84 -2.99 -10.98 7.63
N GLU A 85 -3.41 -9.71 7.70
CA GLU A 85 -3.57 -8.92 8.94
C GLU A 85 -2.29 -8.70 9.78
N ARG A 86 -1.12 -9.01 9.23
CA ARG A 86 0.17 -8.76 9.87
C ARG A 86 0.83 -7.53 9.24
N TYR A 87 1.29 -6.63 10.09
CA TYR A 87 1.83 -5.33 9.71
C TYR A 87 3.33 -5.25 9.94
N PRO A 88 4.07 -4.50 9.10
CA PRO A 88 5.50 -4.32 9.30
C PRO A 88 5.84 -3.54 10.57
N VAL A 89 6.99 -3.87 11.15
CA VAL A 89 7.65 -3.12 12.22
C VAL A 89 8.96 -2.58 11.68
N ILE A 90 9.10 -1.26 11.64
CA ILE A 90 10.33 -0.57 11.24
C ILE A 90 11.00 -0.06 12.52
N GLY A 91 12.28 -0.40 12.70
CA GLY A 91 13.14 0.06 13.79
C GLY A 91 13.53 1.52 13.65
N ASP A 92 14.54 1.93 14.42
CA ASP A 92 15.04 3.30 14.46
C ASP A 92 16.11 3.56 13.38
N ARG A 93 16.23 4.80 12.91
CA ARG A 93 17.26 5.23 11.94
C ARG A 93 17.26 4.43 10.62
N VAL A 94 16.11 3.86 10.26
CA VAL A 94 15.96 3.11 9.01
C VAL A 94 15.82 4.05 7.82
N GLU A 95 16.57 3.78 6.77
CA GLU A 95 16.42 4.46 5.49
C GLU A 95 15.65 3.60 4.50
N VAL A 96 14.56 4.15 3.96
CA VAL A 96 13.76 3.48 2.94
C VAL A 96 13.90 4.20 1.60
N GLY A 97 14.43 3.47 0.61
CA GLY A 97 14.61 3.94 -0.76
C GLY A 97 13.29 4.22 -1.48
N ALA A 98 13.33 5.10 -2.48
CA ALA A 98 12.15 5.47 -3.25
C ALA A 98 11.50 4.24 -3.92
N GLY A 99 10.17 4.15 -3.85
CA GLY A 99 9.41 3.05 -4.46
C GLY A 99 9.57 1.69 -3.79
N ALA A 100 10.23 1.60 -2.63
CA ALA A 100 10.33 0.33 -1.91
C ALA A 100 8.97 -0.12 -1.37
N ILE A 101 8.76 -1.44 -1.33
CA ILE A 101 7.54 -2.09 -0.89
C ILE A 101 7.90 -3.07 0.24
N ILE A 102 7.41 -2.81 1.45
CA ILE A 102 7.65 -3.61 2.66
C ILE A 102 6.31 -4.24 3.06
N LEU A 103 6.24 -5.58 3.03
CA LEU A 103 4.98 -6.30 3.16
C LEU A 103 4.97 -7.37 4.26
N GLY A 104 3.89 -7.37 5.04
CA GLY A 104 3.58 -8.43 6.00
C GLY A 104 4.10 -8.17 7.41
N GLY A 105 3.99 -9.18 8.26
CA GLY A 105 4.45 -9.13 9.66
C GLY A 105 5.95 -9.28 9.79
N ILE A 106 6.72 -8.46 9.08
CA ILE A 106 8.18 -8.49 9.05
C ILE A 106 8.76 -7.34 9.86
N THR A 107 9.99 -7.52 10.30
CA THR A 107 10.75 -6.54 11.09
C THR A 107 11.94 -6.05 10.29
N ILE A 108 12.07 -4.72 10.20
CA ILE A 108 13.26 -4.04 9.69
C ILE A 108 14.02 -3.52 10.90
N GLY A 109 15.21 -4.05 11.14
CA GLY A 109 16.03 -3.69 12.29
C GLY A 109 16.59 -2.27 12.21
N ASP A 110 17.07 -1.78 13.34
CA ASP A 110 17.63 -0.43 13.46
C ASP A 110 18.80 -0.21 12.50
N ASP A 111 19.00 1.01 12.01
CA ASP A 111 20.08 1.39 11.09
C ASP A 111 20.09 0.61 9.76
N ALA A 112 19.02 -0.13 9.44
CA ALA A 112 18.90 -0.84 8.19
C ALA A 112 18.62 0.12 7.01
N VAL A 113 19.06 -0.27 5.82
CA VAL A 113 18.83 0.47 4.58
C VAL A 113 18.06 -0.41 3.61
N ILE A 114 16.95 0.09 3.08
CA ILE A 114 16.16 -0.58 2.05
C ILE A 114 16.43 0.10 0.71
N GLY A 115 16.89 -0.66 -0.27
CA GLY A 115 17.16 -0.15 -1.62
C GLY A 115 15.90 0.39 -2.31
N ALA A 116 16.11 1.35 -3.22
CA ALA A 116 15.03 1.87 -4.06
C ALA A 116 14.40 0.74 -4.90
N GLY A 117 13.07 0.74 -5.00
CA GLY A 117 12.30 -0.27 -5.73
C GLY A 117 12.34 -1.68 -5.12
N ALA A 118 12.91 -1.86 -3.92
CA ALA A 118 13.01 -3.17 -3.31
C ALA A 118 11.64 -3.70 -2.83
N VAL A 119 11.36 -4.98 -3.06
CA VAL A 119 10.23 -5.71 -2.47
C VAL A 119 10.72 -6.57 -1.30
N VAL A 120 10.43 -6.12 -0.09
CA VAL A 120 10.87 -6.72 1.17
C VAL A 120 9.76 -7.62 1.70
N THR A 121 10.05 -8.91 1.78
CA THR A 121 9.11 -9.98 2.18
C THR A 121 9.60 -10.83 3.34
N ARG A 122 10.75 -10.45 3.93
CA ARG A 122 11.41 -11.13 5.04
C ARG A 122 12.04 -10.09 5.97
N ASP A 123 12.37 -10.50 7.17
CA ASP A 123 13.04 -9.65 8.14
C ASP A 123 14.41 -9.18 7.63
N VAL A 124 14.77 -7.95 7.98
CA VAL A 124 16.06 -7.33 7.68
C VAL A 124 16.76 -7.06 9.01
N PRO A 125 17.93 -7.66 9.28
CA PRO A 125 18.64 -7.42 10.53
C PRO A 125 19.12 -5.96 10.66
N PRO A 126 19.40 -5.48 11.89
CA PRO A 126 19.95 -4.14 12.10
C PRO A 126 21.25 -3.89 11.33
N GLY A 127 21.45 -2.67 10.83
CA GLY A 127 22.66 -2.25 10.11
C GLY A 127 22.86 -2.91 8.74
N HIS A 128 21.86 -3.64 8.22
CA HIS A 128 21.97 -4.32 6.93
C HIS A 128 21.32 -3.53 5.79
N LEU A 129 21.90 -3.66 4.61
CA LEU A 129 21.32 -3.21 3.35
C LEU A 129 20.49 -4.34 2.72
N TYR A 130 19.20 -4.09 2.48
CA TYR A 130 18.35 -4.98 1.69
C TYR A 130 18.17 -4.43 0.27
N LEU A 131 18.58 -5.22 -0.72
CA LEU A 131 18.34 -4.96 -2.14
C LEU A 131 17.46 -6.07 -2.70
N SER A 132 16.60 -5.74 -3.67
CA SER A 132 15.87 -6.76 -4.42
C SER A 132 16.64 -7.16 -5.66
N LYS A 133 16.92 -8.45 -5.77
CA LYS A 133 17.36 -9.09 -7.01
C LYS A 133 16.20 -9.96 -7.49
N HIS A 134 15.49 -9.51 -8.51
CA HIS A 134 14.46 -10.30 -9.17
C HIS A 134 14.96 -10.71 -10.54
N GLU A 135 15.00 -12.02 -10.79
CA GLU A 135 15.02 -12.52 -12.15
C GLU A 135 13.57 -12.55 -12.67
N PRO A 136 13.32 -12.12 -13.91
CA PRO A 136 11.97 -12.14 -14.47
C PRO A 136 11.46 -13.59 -14.52
N LEU A 137 10.45 -13.89 -13.71
CA LEU A 137 9.74 -15.15 -13.79
C LEU A 137 8.70 -15.07 -14.91
N VAL A 138 9.00 -15.67 -16.06
CA VAL A 138 8.07 -15.81 -17.19
C VAL A 138 7.51 -17.23 -17.18
N ARG A 139 6.20 -17.37 -17.03
CA ARG A 139 5.47 -18.65 -17.15
C ARG A 139 4.25 -18.49 -18.03
N ALA A 140 3.80 -19.57 -18.64
CA ALA A 140 2.53 -19.58 -19.36
C ALA A 140 1.37 -19.38 -18.37
N ILE A 141 0.39 -18.54 -18.74
CA ILE A 141 -0.75 -18.18 -17.89
C ILE A 141 -1.53 -19.43 -17.40
N GLY A 142 -1.54 -20.52 -18.19
CA GLY A 142 -2.23 -21.76 -17.86
C GLY A 142 -1.57 -22.61 -16.75
N GLU A 143 -0.34 -22.31 -16.35
CA GLU A 143 0.39 -23.05 -15.31
C GLU A 143 0.24 -22.43 -13.91
N PHE A 144 -0.53 -21.33 -13.81
CA PHE A 144 -0.71 -20.58 -12.57
C PHE A 144 -1.97 -21.06 -11.83
N SER A 145 -1.84 -22.10 -11.01
CA SER A 145 -2.90 -22.51 -10.07
C SER A 145 -2.83 -21.64 -8.81
N LEU A 146 -3.79 -20.72 -8.67
CA LEU A 146 -4.06 -20.00 -7.43
C LEU A 146 -4.75 -20.95 -6.44
N GLU A 147 -4.01 -21.89 -5.85
CA GLU A 147 -4.48 -22.55 -4.63
C GLU A 147 -4.31 -21.56 -3.45
N PRO A 148 -5.34 -21.39 -2.59
CA PRO A 148 -5.36 -20.39 -1.51
C PRO A 148 -4.35 -20.61 -0.37
#